data_AF-A4XEP0-F1
#
_entry.id   AF-A4XEP0-F1
#
_cell.length_a   1.000
_cell.length_b   1.000
_cell.length_c   1.000
_cell.angle_alpha   90.00
_cell.angle_beta   90.00
_cell.angle_gamma   90.00
#
_symmetry.space_group_name_H-M   'P 1'
#
loop_
_entity.id
_entity.type
_entity.pdbx_description
1 polymer ?
#
loop_
_entity_poly.entity_id
_entity_poly.type
_entity_poly.pdbx_seq_one_letter_code
_entity_poly.pdbx_strand_id
1 'polypeptide(L)'
;MKAVILGAGLLALACAVRAEEPAPAASYQPAVSYQKDVVPILEQNCATCHLTGEEAGGMSLVGDAAIGFLVGQPSQEAPAIMRVTAGEPDKSYLVMKLEGTHIDHGGSGSQMPFGGLPLAAEDIAKIRQWIAEGAKP
;
A
#
# COMPACT_ATOMS: atom_id res chain seq x y z
N MET A 1 52.41 64.12 -12.61
CA MET A 1 51.22 64.12 -11.72
C MET A 1 50.13 63.29 -12.40
N LYS A 2 49.53 62.33 -11.66
CA LYS A 2 48.35 61.48 -11.98
C LYS A 2 48.59 60.40 -13.07
N ALA A 3 48.67 59.09 -12.84
CA ALA A 3 47.88 58.10 -12.07
C ALA A 3 46.56 57.66 -12.74
N VAL A 4 46.44 56.33 -12.94
CA VAL A 4 45.31 55.40 -12.62
C VAL A 4 44.85 54.45 -13.76
N ILE A 5 45.18 53.18 -13.53
CA ILE A 5 44.60 51.81 -13.74
C ILE A 5 43.18 51.63 -14.36
N LEU A 6 42.96 50.40 -14.90
CA LEU A 6 41.73 49.55 -15.03
C LEU A 6 41.17 49.43 -16.46
N GLY A 7 40.76 48.28 -17.02
CA GLY A 7 40.61 46.87 -16.60
C GLY A 7 40.34 46.04 -17.89
N ALA A 8 40.81 44.80 -18.01
CA ALA A 8 40.11 43.55 -17.65
C ALA A 8 38.84 43.22 -18.47
N GLY A 9 38.83 42.05 -19.12
CA GLY A 9 37.59 41.34 -19.48
C GLY A 9 37.59 40.62 -20.83
N LEU A 10 38.27 39.47 -20.96
CA LEU A 10 38.05 38.54 -22.05
C LEU A 10 36.85 37.64 -21.69
N LEU A 11 35.69 37.85 -22.33
CA LEU A 11 34.50 37.03 -22.13
C LEU A 11 34.62 35.74 -22.97
N ALA A 12 34.98 34.64 -22.32
CA ALA A 12 34.86 33.30 -22.91
C ALA A 12 33.45 32.77 -22.65
N LEU A 13 32.66 32.61 -23.73
CA LEU A 13 31.32 32.04 -23.68
C LEU A 13 31.43 30.51 -23.58
N ALA A 14 31.39 29.98 -22.36
CA ALA A 14 31.32 28.54 -22.12
C ALA A 14 29.88 28.05 -22.33
N CYS A 15 29.63 27.29 -23.40
CA CYS A 15 28.42 26.48 -23.52
C CYS A 15 28.47 25.37 -22.47
N ALA A 16 27.76 25.56 -21.36
CA ALA A 16 27.51 24.50 -20.40
C ALA A 16 26.46 23.54 -20.98
N VAL A 17 26.91 22.45 -21.61
CA VAL A 17 26.07 21.26 -21.77
C VAL A 17 25.79 20.73 -20.37
N ARG A 18 24.53 20.86 -19.93
CA ARG A 18 24.06 20.19 -18.73
C ARG A 18 23.92 18.71 -19.08
N ALA A 19 24.77 17.87 -18.52
CA ALA A 19 24.52 16.44 -18.51
C ALA A 19 23.25 16.22 -17.69
N GLU A 20 22.18 15.78 -18.33
CA GLU A 20 21.01 15.26 -17.62
C GLU A 20 21.45 13.93 -17.01
N GLU A 21 21.63 13.91 -15.68
CA GLU A 21 21.96 12.69 -14.96
C GLU A 21 20.82 11.70 -15.18
N PRO A 22 21.08 10.49 -15.73
CA PRO A 22 20.01 9.55 -16.01
C PRO A 22 19.31 9.23 -14.69
N ALA A 23 17.99 9.44 -14.67
CA ALA A 23 17.16 9.07 -13.53
C ALA A 23 17.48 7.63 -13.12
N PRO A 24 17.61 7.33 -11.81
CA PRO A 24 17.89 5.97 -11.36
C PRO A 24 16.88 5.02 -12.00
N ALA A 25 17.38 4.00 -12.70
CA ALA A 25 16.55 2.97 -13.28
C ALA A 25 15.63 2.44 -12.18
N ALA A 26 14.32 2.60 -12.34
CA ALA A 26 13.34 2.09 -11.41
C ALA A 26 13.65 0.60 -11.19
N SER A 27 13.93 0.22 -9.95
CA SER A 27 14.22 -1.17 -9.62
C SER A 27 12.97 -1.99 -9.93
N TYR A 28 13.12 -3.01 -10.78
CA TYR A 28 12.06 -3.98 -11.02
C TYR A 28 11.75 -4.69 -9.70
N GLN A 29 10.62 -4.36 -9.10
CA GLN A 29 10.05 -5.15 -8.00
C GLN A 29 9.16 -6.22 -8.63
N PRO A 30 9.35 -7.50 -8.29
CA PRO A 30 8.43 -8.54 -8.75
C PRO A 30 7.02 -8.23 -8.24
N ALA A 31 6.02 -8.49 -9.09
CA ALA A 31 4.62 -8.38 -8.71
C ALA A 31 4.28 -9.31 -7.54
N VAL A 32 3.35 -8.90 -6.69
CA VAL A 32 2.90 -9.68 -5.54
C VAL A 32 1.92 -10.76 -6.01
N SER A 33 2.20 -12.01 -5.65
CA SER A 33 1.33 -13.14 -5.92
C SER A 33 0.35 -13.33 -4.77
N TYR A 34 -0.95 -13.37 -5.08
CA TYR A 34 -1.95 -13.59 -4.05
C TYR A 34 -1.75 -14.92 -3.31
N GLN A 35 -1.59 -16.05 -4.01
CA GLN A 35 -1.37 -17.35 -3.34
C GLN A 35 -0.07 -17.42 -2.55
N LYS A 36 1.02 -16.84 -3.05
CA LYS A 36 2.34 -17.04 -2.44
C LYS A 36 2.64 -16.02 -1.36
N ASP A 37 2.13 -14.81 -1.49
CA ASP A 37 2.50 -13.69 -0.64
C ASP A 37 1.35 -13.22 0.26
N VAL A 38 0.09 -13.28 -0.20
CA VAL A 38 -1.06 -12.73 0.56
C VAL A 38 -1.79 -13.81 1.35
N VAL A 39 -2.12 -14.96 0.75
CA VAL A 39 -2.83 -16.05 1.42
C VAL A 39 -2.13 -16.50 2.71
N PRO A 40 -0.80 -16.70 2.76
CA PRO A 40 -0.13 -17.09 4.01
C PRO A 40 -0.28 -16.04 5.12
N ILE A 41 -0.30 -14.75 4.78
CA ILE A 41 -0.51 -13.67 5.74
C ILE A 41 -1.92 -13.75 6.33
N LEU A 42 -2.93 -13.94 5.46
CA LEU A 42 -4.33 -14.05 5.87
C LEU A 42 -4.55 -15.28 6.77
N GLU A 43 -4.00 -16.43 6.39
CA GLU A 43 -4.15 -17.67 7.15
C GLU A 43 -3.49 -17.59 8.52
N GLN A 44 -2.26 -17.07 8.57
CA GLN A 44 -1.48 -17.02 9.80
C GLN A 44 -2.00 -15.99 10.81
N ASN A 45 -2.53 -14.86 10.34
CA ASN A 45 -2.84 -13.71 11.20
C ASN A 45 -4.34 -13.45 11.37
N CYS A 46 -5.19 -13.94 10.46
CA CYS A 46 -6.59 -13.54 10.41
C CYS A 46 -7.53 -14.76 10.50
N ALA A 47 -7.17 -15.86 9.83
CA ALA A 47 -7.99 -17.05 9.74
C ALA A 47 -8.04 -17.87 11.03
N THR A 48 -7.56 -17.38 12.17
CA THR A 48 -7.89 -18.00 13.48
C THR A 48 -9.26 -17.54 13.99
N CYS A 49 -9.67 -16.31 13.62
CA CYS A 49 -10.95 -15.74 14.01
C CYS A 49 -11.92 -15.56 12.83
N HIS A 50 -11.42 -15.50 11.60
CA HIS A 50 -12.23 -15.38 10.37
C HIS A 50 -12.17 -16.69 9.58
N LEU A 51 -12.77 -17.75 10.14
CA LEU A 51 -12.61 -19.12 9.68
C LEU A 51 -13.73 -19.54 8.73
N THR A 52 -14.96 -19.43 9.19
CA THR A 52 -16.12 -20.05 8.56
C THR A 52 -16.93 -19.06 7.76
N GLY A 53 -16.84 -17.78 8.11
CA GLY A 53 -17.71 -16.73 7.58
C GLY A 53 -18.90 -16.40 8.47
N GLU A 54 -19.09 -17.14 9.57
CA GLU A 54 -20.12 -16.87 10.57
C GLU A 54 -19.60 -15.96 11.70
N GLU A 55 -18.28 -15.75 11.78
CA GLU A 55 -17.65 -14.91 12.79
C GLU A 55 -17.81 -13.42 12.50
N ALA A 56 -17.28 -12.58 13.39
CA ALA A 56 -17.32 -11.14 13.25
C ALA A 56 -16.81 -10.70 11.87
N GLY A 57 -17.54 -9.75 11.27
CA GLY A 57 -17.24 -9.29 9.92
C GLY A 57 -17.77 -10.21 8.81
N GLY A 58 -18.21 -11.44 9.08
CA GLY A 58 -18.91 -12.32 8.13
C GLY A 58 -18.09 -12.67 6.89
N MET A 59 -16.89 -13.20 7.11
CA MET A 59 -15.95 -13.58 6.06
C MET A 59 -15.07 -14.74 6.49
N SER A 60 -14.77 -15.64 5.56
CA SER A 60 -13.72 -16.64 5.71
C SER A 60 -12.45 -16.11 5.02
N LEU A 61 -11.33 -16.16 5.73
CA LEU A 61 -10.02 -15.75 5.24
C LEU A 61 -9.07 -16.95 5.07
N VAL A 62 -9.64 -18.13 4.82
CA VAL A 62 -8.91 -19.39 4.64
C VAL A 62 -8.61 -19.62 3.16
N GLY A 63 -7.34 -19.89 2.85
CA GLY A 63 -6.86 -20.25 1.53
C GLY A 63 -7.22 -19.26 0.41
N ASP A 64 -7.13 -19.77 -0.83
CA ASP A 64 -7.38 -18.97 -2.03
C ASP A 64 -8.81 -18.42 -2.11
N ALA A 65 -9.78 -19.11 -1.50
CA ALA A 65 -11.18 -18.72 -1.51
C ALA A 65 -11.46 -17.39 -0.78
N ALA A 66 -10.56 -16.95 0.10
CA ALA A 66 -10.69 -15.69 0.83
C ALA A 66 -10.89 -14.47 -0.09
N ILE A 67 -10.37 -14.51 -1.32
CA ILE A 67 -10.49 -13.41 -2.29
C ILE A 67 -11.95 -13.09 -2.59
N GLY A 68 -12.83 -14.10 -2.63
CA GLY A 68 -14.26 -13.93 -2.90
C GLY A 68 -15.01 -13.23 -1.77
N PHE A 69 -14.48 -13.27 -0.54
CA PHE A 69 -15.01 -12.51 0.59
C PHE A 69 -14.43 -11.09 0.68
N LEU A 70 -13.30 -10.82 0.03
CA LEU A 70 -12.60 -9.55 0.15
C LEU A 70 -12.89 -8.60 -1.01
N VAL A 71 -12.62 -9.05 -2.24
CA VAL A 71 -12.58 -8.17 -3.41
C VAL A 71 -13.99 -7.83 -3.88
N GLY A 72 -14.29 -6.52 -3.91
CA GLY A 72 -15.59 -6.00 -4.35
C GLY A 72 -16.76 -6.29 -3.40
N GLN A 73 -16.49 -6.81 -2.20
CA GLN A 73 -17.52 -7.06 -1.19
C GLN A 73 -17.68 -5.85 -0.26
N PRO A 74 -18.90 -5.43 0.10
CA PRO A 74 -19.11 -4.35 1.05
C PRO A 74 -18.61 -4.74 2.45
N SER A 75 -18.08 -3.78 3.20
CA SER A 75 -17.79 -3.97 4.62
C SER A 75 -19.08 -3.99 5.43
N GLN A 76 -19.20 -4.91 6.39
CA GLN A 76 -20.35 -4.91 7.31
C GLN A 76 -20.30 -3.75 8.31
N GLU A 77 -19.10 -3.33 8.70
CA GLU A 77 -18.88 -2.27 9.69
C GLU A 77 -18.83 -0.87 9.06
N ALA A 78 -18.67 -0.80 7.73
CA ALA A 78 -18.73 0.44 6.95
C ALA A 78 -19.37 0.16 5.58
N PRO A 79 -20.71 0.01 5.48
CA PRO A 79 -21.38 -0.45 4.25
C PRO A 79 -21.14 0.39 2.99
N ALA A 80 -20.70 1.64 3.14
CA ALA A 80 -20.33 2.52 2.04
C ALA A 80 -18.92 2.25 1.46
N ILE A 81 -18.13 1.38 2.09
CA ILE A 81 -16.74 1.08 1.73
C ILE A 81 -16.61 -0.41 1.43
N MET A 82 -15.93 -0.74 0.34
CA MET A 82 -15.61 -2.14 0.03
C MET A 82 -14.49 -2.65 0.92
N ARG A 83 -14.55 -3.93 1.30
CA ARG A 83 -13.48 -4.65 2.01
C ARG A 83 -12.16 -4.50 1.25
N VAL A 84 -12.18 -4.78 -0.05
CA VAL A 84 -11.09 -4.46 -0.99
C VAL A 84 -11.65 -3.85 -2.27
N THR A 85 -11.14 -2.67 -2.60
CA THR A 85 -11.34 -2.00 -3.89
C THR A 85 -10.08 -2.20 -4.73
N ALA A 86 -10.17 -3.00 -5.80
CA ALA A 86 -9.03 -3.28 -6.67
C ALA A 86 -8.42 -1.99 -7.24
N GLY A 87 -7.09 -1.86 -7.15
CA GLY A 87 -6.33 -0.68 -7.56
C GLY A 87 -6.32 0.46 -6.53
N GLU A 88 -7.10 0.37 -5.45
CA GLU A 88 -7.31 1.47 -4.51
C GLU A 88 -7.07 1.03 -3.05
N PRO A 89 -5.80 0.83 -2.64
CA PRO A 89 -5.47 0.37 -1.29
C PRO A 89 -5.97 1.33 -0.21
N ASP A 90 -5.81 2.65 -0.40
CA ASP A 90 -6.26 3.65 0.58
C ASP A 90 -7.78 3.76 0.71
N LYS A 91 -8.55 3.24 -0.26
CA LYS A 91 -10.02 3.17 -0.21
C LYS A 91 -10.54 1.79 0.18
N SER A 92 -9.65 0.88 0.58
CA SER A 92 -10.00 -0.49 0.95
C SER A 92 -10.13 -0.62 2.46
N TYR A 93 -11.29 -1.07 2.94
CA TYR A 93 -11.55 -1.19 4.38
C TYR A 93 -10.58 -2.17 5.07
N LEU A 94 -10.09 -3.20 4.36
CA LEU A 94 -9.06 -4.11 4.86
C LEU A 94 -7.81 -3.34 5.32
N VAL A 95 -7.31 -2.42 4.50
CA VAL A 95 -6.11 -1.63 4.82
C VAL A 95 -6.37 -0.72 6.01
N MET A 96 -7.54 -0.07 6.06
CA MET A 96 -7.94 0.78 7.18
C MET A 96 -7.99 0.00 8.50
N LYS A 97 -8.48 -1.25 8.48
CA LYS A 97 -8.51 -2.12 9.66
C LYS A 97 -7.12 -2.58 10.09
N LEU A 98 -6.19 -2.79 9.16
CA LEU A 98 -4.81 -3.17 9.46
C LEU A 98 -4.00 -2.00 10.04
N GLU A 99 -4.22 -0.79 9.52
CA GLU A 99 -3.53 0.44 9.92
C GLU A 99 -4.18 1.15 11.12
N GLY A 100 -5.39 0.73 11.50
CA GLY A 100 -6.13 1.28 12.65
C GLY A 100 -6.82 2.62 12.38
N THR A 101 -7.00 2.98 11.11
CA THR A 101 -7.62 4.24 10.66
C THR A 101 -9.12 4.11 10.36
N HIS A 102 -9.69 2.91 10.48
CA HIS A 102 -11.09 2.62 10.09
C HIS A 102 -12.13 3.52 10.78
N ILE A 103 -11.88 3.98 12.00
CA ILE A 103 -12.79 4.90 12.71
C ILE A 103 -12.86 6.27 12.02
N ASP A 104 -11.73 6.77 11.53
CA ASP A 104 -11.66 8.06 10.82
C ASP A 104 -12.41 8.02 9.48
N HIS A 105 -12.62 6.81 8.94
CA HIS A 105 -13.38 6.55 7.72
C HIS A 105 -14.84 6.14 7.99
N GLY A 106 -15.34 6.30 9.21
CA GLY A 106 -16.73 6.01 9.56
C GLY A 106 -17.04 4.53 9.78
N GLY A 107 -16.01 3.70 9.96
CA GLY A 107 -16.15 2.31 10.39
C GLY A 107 -16.33 2.16 11.90
N SER A 108 -16.31 0.92 12.37
CA SER A 108 -16.51 0.58 13.79
C SER A 108 -15.60 -0.55 14.27
N GLY A 109 -15.67 -0.84 15.58
CA GLY A 109 -14.86 -1.90 16.21
C GLY A 109 -13.39 -1.52 16.38
N SER A 110 -12.53 -2.51 16.53
CA SER A 110 -11.09 -2.31 16.80
C SER A 110 -10.21 -2.58 15.58
N GLN A 111 -8.95 -2.13 15.64
CA GLN A 111 -7.90 -2.48 14.67
C GLN A 111 -7.71 -4.01 14.63
N MET A 112 -7.44 -4.54 13.44
CA MET A 112 -7.07 -5.94 13.21
C MET A 112 -5.56 -6.09 13.02
N PRO A 113 -4.96 -7.21 13.45
CA PRO A 113 -5.57 -8.33 14.17
C PRO A 113 -6.06 -7.98 15.58
N PHE A 114 -7.24 -8.46 15.97
CA PHE A 114 -7.84 -8.11 17.27
C PHE A 114 -7.08 -8.73 18.44
N GLY A 115 -6.80 -7.93 19.47
CA GLY A 115 -6.18 -8.42 20.72
C GLY A 115 -4.73 -8.87 20.58
N GLY A 116 -4.13 -8.72 19.40
CA GLY A 116 -2.73 -9.01 19.11
C GLY A 116 -1.90 -7.76 18.87
N LEU A 117 -0.63 -7.95 18.49
CA LEU A 117 0.18 -6.87 17.95
C LEU A 117 -0.35 -6.48 16.56
N PRO A 118 -0.17 -5.20 16.15
CA PRO A 118 -0.39 -4.81 14.76
C PRO A 118 0.37 -5.72 13.80
N LEU A 119 -0.20 -5.94 12.62
CA LEU A 119 0.46 -6.70 11.56
C LEU A 119 1.79 -6.00 11.19
N ALA A 120 2.81 -6.79 10.85
CA ALA A 120 4.10 -6.25 10.45
C ALA A 120 3.96 -5.33 9.22
N ALA A 121 4.71 -4.22 9.21
CA ALA A 121 4.63 -3.22 8.15
C ALA A 121 4.95 -3.81 6.76
N GLU A 122 5.83 -4.80 6.68
CA GLU A 122 6.16 -5.51 5.44
C GLU A 122 4.98 -6.33 4.89
N ASP A 123 4.18 -6.93 5.75
CA ASP A 123 3.01 -7.72 5.36
C ASP A 123 1.85 -6.81 4.97
N ILE A 124 1.67 -5.68 5.68
CA ILE A 124 0.76 -4.62 5.25
C ILE A 124 1.17 -4.11 3.86
N ALA A 125 2.48 -3.89 3.62
CA ALA A 125 2.97 -3.42 2.33
C ALA A 125 2.67 -4.41 1.19
N LYS A 126 2.83 -5.73 1.42
CA LYS A 126 2.44 -6.76 0.43
C LYS A 126 0.95 -6.72 0.12
N ILE A 127 0.09 -6.62 1.15
CA ILE A 127 -1.37 -6.53 0.97
C ILE A 127 -1.72 -5.27 0.17
N ARG A 128 -1.15 -4.12 0.53
CA ARG A 128 -1.35 -2.86 -0.18
C ARG A 128 -0.90 -2.94 -1.64
N GLN A 129 0.27 -3.52 -1.89
CA GLN A 129 0.81 -3.69 -3.23
C GLN A 129 -0.08 -4.63 -4.06
N TRP A 130 -0.51 -5.77 -3.50
CA TRP A 130 -1.46 -6.66 -4.16
C TRP A 130 -2.76 -5.95 -4.56
N ILE A 131 -3.33 -5.13 -3.66
CA ILE A 131 -4.51 -4.33 -3.98
C ILE A 131 -4.21 -3.33 -5.09
N ALA A 132 -3.09 -2.60 -5.01
CA ALA A 132 -2.67 -1.63 -6.02
C ALA A 132 -2.45 -2.27 -7.40
N GLU A 133 -1.98 -3.51 -7.46
CA GLU A 133 -1.78 -4.31 -8.67
C GLU A 133 -3.10 -4.90 -9.25
N GLY A 134 -4.23 -4.57 -8.61
CA GLY A 134 -5.57 -4.90 -9.06
C GLY A 134 -6.23 -6.05 -8.30
N ALA A 135 -5.69 -6.44 -7.14
CA ALA A 135 -6.25 -7.49 -6.28
C ALA A 135 -6.54 -8.79 -7.03
N LYS A 136 -5.61 -9.22 -7.87
CA LYS A 136 -5.77 -10.41 -8.73
C LYS A 136 -5.57 -11.69 -7.92
N PRO A 137 -6.28 -12.78 -8.26
CA PRO A 137 -5.98 -14.08 -7.68
C PRO A 137 -4.59 -14.54 -8.09
#